data_AF-A0A443Q998-F1
#
_entry.id   AF-A0A443Q998-F1
#
_cell.length_a   1.000
_cell.length_b   1.000
_cell.length_c   1.000
_cell.angle_alpha   90.00
_cell.angle_beta   90.00
_cell.angle_gamma   90.00
#
_symmetry.space_group_name_H-M   'P 1'
#
loop_
_entity.id
_entity.type
_entity.pdbx_description
1 polymer ?
#
loop_
_entity_poly.entity_id
_entity_poly.type
_entity_poly.pdbx_seq_one_letter_code
_entity_poly.pdbx_strand_id
1 'polypeptide(L)'
;MTEENNQNYVVTLPEDGSKTKINMKRKIIETSSSSSNESVESSDDDVTFLKKTKSDTKKKYKNEKWKELYQAKVSKDVYAKLTVNPTTKKEYIDIRKPQKPALKFKLLSTNATAPTKASANSAGVDLYSAHDYIIKAKGKALIKTDIQLLIPPGCYGRIAPRSGLAFNHFIDVGAGVIDRDFTGNICVLLFNFDSFDYYVLKGEKIAQIICEKYENVEIEEISHIPETERGNKGFGSSGK
;
A
#
# COMPACT_ATOMS: atom_id res chain seq x y z
N MET A 1 -15.12 -6.19 34.03
CA MET A 1 -14.17 -7.33 34.08
C MET A 1 -14.04 -7.87 32.67
N THR A 2 -12.88 -7.75 32.04
CA THR A 2 -12.60 -8.42 30.76
C THR A 2 -12.21 -9.87 31.06
N GLU A 3 -13.07 -10.83 30.76
CA GLU A 3 -12.68 -12.25 30.75
C GLU A 3 -11.67 -12.47 29.62
N GLU A 4 -10.39 -12.59 29.95
CA GLU A 4 -9.37 -13.08 29.02
C GLU A 4 -9.52 -14.61 28.89
N ASN A 5 -10.32 -15.05 27.93
CA ASN A 5 -10.34 -16.46 27.54
C ASN A 5 -9.20 -16.73 26.54
N ASN A 6 -8.16 -17.42 27.02
CA ASN A 6 -7.09 -17.97 26.18
C ASN A 6 -7.55 -19.31 25.60
N GLN A 7 -7.64 -19.41 24.28
CA GLN A 7 -8.00 -20.65 23.61
C GLN A 7 -6.87 -21.10 22.69
N ASN A 8 -6.43 -22.35 22.90
CA ASN A 8 -5.41 -22.98 22.07
C ASN A 8 -6.05 -23.62 20.85
N TYR A 9 -5.50 -23.33 19.68
CA TYR A 9 -5.91 -23.92 18.42
C TYR A 9 -4.73 -24.62 17.74
N VAL A 10 -5.02 -25.70 17.02
CA VAL A 10 -4.04 -26.35 16.15
C VAL A 10 -4.35 -25.94 14.71
N VAL A 11 -3.36 -25.38 14.03
CA VAL A 11 -3.48 -24.91 12.65
C VAL A 11 -2.47 -25.64 11.77
N THR A 12 -2.87 -25.90 10.53
CA THR A 12 -2.00 -26.49 9.50
C THR A 12 -1.37 -25.37 8.68
N LEU A 13 -0.05 -25.32 8.61
CA LEU A 13 0.66 -24.28 7.85
C LEU A 13 0.49 -24.50 6.34
N PRO A 14 0.21 -23.44 5.57
CA PRO A 14 0.07 -23.52 4.12
C PRO A 14 1.42 -23.68 3.38
N GLU A 15 2.55 -23.57 4.08
CA GLU A 15 3.88 -23.63 3.49
C GLU A 15 4.37 -25.08 3.32
N ASP A 16 4.13 -25.93 4.32
CA ASP A 16 4.69 -27.28 4.41
C ASP A 16 3.68 -28.33 4.91
N GLY A 17 2.44 -27.93 5.20
CA GLY A 17 1.42 -28.80 5.76
C GLY A 17 1.67 -29.23 7.21
N SER A 18 2.69 -28.67 7.87
CA SER A 18 2.99 -28.97 9.28
C SER A 18 1.90 -28.40 10.19
N LYS A 19 1.76 -28.98 11.38
CA LYS A 19 0.77 -28.52 12.38
C LYS A 19 1.47 -27.74 13.47
N THR A 20 0.96 -26.55 13.80
CA THR A 20 1.43 -25.76 14.94
C THR A 20 0.30 -25.39 15.89
N LYS A 21 0.63 -25.24 17.18
CA LYS A 21 -0.30 -24.75 18.20
C LYS A 21 -0.19 -23.24 18.29
N ILE A 22 -1.31 -22.55 18.20
CA ILE A 22 -1.41 -21.11 18.40
C ILE A 22 -2.32 -20.83 19.58
N ASN A 23 -1.94 -19.83 20.38
CA ASN A 23 -2.77 -19.31 21.45
C ASN A 23 -3.44 -18.03 20.94
N MET A 24 -4.77 -18.00 20.94
CA MET A 24 -5.54 -16.81 20.58
C MET A 24 -6.22 -16.25 21.83
N LYS A 25 -6.05 -14.95 22.05
CA LYS A 25 -6.71 -14.20 23.13
C LYS A 25 -8.06 -13.68 22.64
N ARG A 26 -9.14 -14.04 23.33
CA ARG A 26 -10.46 -13.41 23.14
C ARG A 26 -10.48 -12.05 23.85
N LYS A 27 -10.85 -10.98 23.14
CA LYS A 27 -11.04 -9.63 23.68
C LYS A 27 -12.40 -9.15 23.21
N ILE A 28 -13.36 -9.19 24.12
CA ILE A 28 -14.70 -8.64 23.88
C ILE A 28 -14.55 -7.12 23.90
N ILE A 29 -14.82 -6.47 22.77
CA ILE A 29 -14.92 -5.00 22.70
C ILE A 29 -16.42 -4.70 22.73
N GLU A 30 -16.93 -4.28 23.89
CA GLU A 30 -18.25 -3.68 23.97
C GLU A 30 -18.20 -2.33 23.27
N THR A 31 -18.86 -2.22 22.12
CA THR A 31 -19.06 -0.92 21.49
C THR A 31 -20.25 -0.25 22.17
N SER A 32 -20.01 0.77 22.99
CA SER A 32 -21.03 1.74 23.32
C SER A 32 -21.48 2.43 22.03
N SER A 33 -22.79 2.49 21.83
CA SER A 33 -23.41 3.06 20.65
C SER A 33 -23.18 4.58 20.59
N SER A 34 -22.34 5.03 19.66
CA SER A 34 -22.48 6.35 19.05
C SER A 34 -22.27 6.23 17.55
N SER A 35 -23.23 6.78 16.82
CA SER A 35 -23.44 6.72 15.39
C SER A 35 -22.35 7.43 14.58
N SER A 36 -21.81 6.75 13.57
CA SER A 36 -21.55 7.32 12.24
C SER A 36 -21.32 6.18 11.24
N ASN A 37 -21.99 6.29 10.08
CA ASN A 37 -21.90 5.33 8.99
C ASN A 37 -20.56 5.48 8.28
N GLU A 38 -19.76 4.42 8.25
CA GLU A 38 -18.68 4.26 7.27
C GLU A 38 -18.85 2.96 6.49
N SER A 39 -18.91 3.11 5.17
CA SER A 39 -18.96 2.05 4.18
C SER A 39 -17.57 1.46 3.99
N VAL A 40 -17.37 0.24 4.50
CA VAL A 40 -16.15 -0.55 4.24
C VAL A 40 -16.32 -1.27 2.91
N GLU A 41 -15.65 -0.80 1.86
CA GLU A 41 -15.54 -1.51 0.59
C GLU A 41 -14.68 -2.76 0.75
N SER A 42 -15.31 -3.90 0.43
CA SER A 42 -14.72 -5.23 0.42
C SER A 42 -14.17 -5.57 -0.95
N SER A 43 -12.89 -5.91 -1.05
CA SER A 43 -12.38 -6.69 -2.20
C SER A 43 -11.11 -7.44 -1.82
N ASP A 44 -11.26 -8.62 -1.22
CA ASP A 44 -10.19 -9.63 -1.14
C ASP A 44 -10.80 -10.98 -1.54
N ASP A 45 -10.80 -11.23 -2.84
CA ASP A 45 -11.04 -12.55 -3.40
C ASP A 45 -9.78 -13.40 -3.22
N ASP A 46 -9.82 -14.32 -2.25
CA ASP A 46 -9.37 -15.72 -2.31
C ASP A 46 -9.29 -16.29 -0.88
N VAL A 47 -10.42 -16.82 -0.40
CA VAL A 47 -10.51 -17.50 0.91
C VAL A 47 -10.27 -18.99 0.71
N THR A 48 -9.15 -19.53 1.19
CA THR A 48 -8.92 -20.98 1.25
C THR A 48 -9.34 -21.51 2.62
N PHE A 49 -10.47 -22.21 2.69
CA PHE A 49 -10.97 -22.83 3.93
C PHE A 49 -10.27 -24.16 4.19
N LEU A 50 -9.54 -24.31 5.30
CA LEU A 50 -9.13 -25.62 5.81
C LEU A 50 -10.17 -26.11 6.83
N LYS A 51 -10.97 -27.10 6.42
CA LYS A 51 -12.01 -27.76 7.23
C LYS A 51 -11.41 -28.30 8.53
N LYS A 52 -12.03 -27.95 9.67
CA LYS A 52 -12.02 -28.83 10.85
C LYS A 52 -12.74 -30.13 10.43
N THR A 53 -12.10 -31.27 10.60
CA THR A 53 -12.65 -32.57 10.23
C THR A 53 -13.96 -32.85 10.97
N LYS A 54 -15.10 -32.69 10.28
CA LYS A 54 -16.21 -33.66 10.17
C LYS A 54 -17.34 -33.11 9.29
N SER A 55 -17.66 -33.91 8.27
CA SER A 55 -18.81 -33.93 7.34
C SER A 55 -19.20 -32.66 6.59
N ASP A 56 -19.46 -32.87 5.31
CA ASP A 56 -19.77 -31.94 4.24
C ASP A 56 -20.90 -30.93 4.48
N THR A 57 -20.74 -29.74 3.89
CA THR A 57 -21.59 -29.29 2.78
C THR A 57 -21.07 -27.95 2.23
N LYS A 58 -20.92 -27.87 0.90
CA LYS A 58 -20.66 -26.63 0.14
C LYS A 58 -21.90 -25.74 0.20
N LYS A 59 -21.75 -24.47 0.53
CA LYS A 59 -22.72 -23.44 0.14
C LYS A 59 -22.07 -22.05 0.10
N LYS A 60 -22.29 -21.40 -1.04
CA LYS A 60 -21.82 -20.08 -1.47
C LYS A 60 -22.77 -19.04 -0.90
N TYR A 61 -22.31 -18.07 -0.11
CA TYR A 61 -23.15 -16.99 0.37
C TYR A 61 -22.46 -15.64 0.16
N LYS A 62 -23.16 -14.76 -0.56
CA LYS A 62 -22.85 -13.35 -0.81
C LYS A 62 -23.35 -12.51 0.36
N ASN A 63 -22.60 -11.45 0.66
CA ASN A 63 -22.90 -10.29 1.50
C ASN A 63 -23.29 -10.58 2.96
N GLU A 64 -22.50 -10.07 3.92
CA GLU A 64 -22.96 -9.23 5.04
C GLU A 64 -21.82 -8.90 6.02
N LYS A 65 -21.95 -7.73 6.66
CA LYS A 65 -20.97 -7.00 7.49
C LYS A 65 -20.14 -7.88 8.44
N TRP A 66 -18.82 -7.77 8.32
CA TRP A 66 -17.85 -8.44 9.18
C TRP A 66 -17.44 -7.54 10.36
N LYS A 67 -17.67 -7.99 11.61
CA LYS A 67 -16.96 -7.49 12.79
C LYS A 67 -16.58 -8.64 13.70
N GLU A 68 -15.27 -8.88 13.81
CA GLU A 68 -14.49 -9.23 15.00
C GLU A 68 -13.07 -9.63 14.53
N LEU A 69 -12.05 -8.91 15.01
CA LEU A 69 -10.65 -9.03 14.59
C LEU A 69 -9.85 -9.73 15.68
N TYR A 70 -9.52 -11.00 15.46
CA TYR A 70 -8.44 -11.70 16.16
C TYR A 70 -7.31 -11.90 15.17
N GLN A 71 -6.10 -11.44 15.46
CA GLN A 71 -4.90 -11.77 14.68
C GLN A 71 -3.88 -12.42 15.63
N ALA A 72 -3.44 -13.63 15.32
CA ALA A 72 -2.28 -14.25 15.95
C ALA A 72 -1.21 -14.50 14.89
N LYS A 73 0.02 -14.07 15.18
CA LYS A 73 1.18 -14.36 14.34
C LYS A 73 1.55 -15.84 14.49
N VAL A 74 1.47 -16.58 13.39
CA VAL A 74 1.69 -18.05 13.35
C VAL A 74 3.12 -18.38 12.93
N SER A 75 3.67 -17.62 11.99
CA SER A 75 5.06 -17.70 11.55
C SER A 75 5.57 -16.31 11.15
N LYS A 76 6.78 -16.22 10.56
CA LYS A 76 7.37 -14.97 10.07
C LYS A 76 6.40 -14.20 9.16
N ASP A 77 5.69 -14.94 8.30
CA ASP A 77 4.80 -14.44 7.25
C ASP A 77 3.49 -15.24 7.20
N VAL A 78 2.90 -15.61 8.34
CA VAL A 78 1.57 -16.25 8.38
C VAL A 78 0.79 -15.71 9.57
N TYR A 79 -0.43 -15.25 9.30
CA TYR A 79 -1.36 -14.77 10.32
C TYR A 79 -2.61 -15.64 10.32
N ALA A 80 -3.10 -15.96 11.52
CA ALA A 80 -4.37 -16.66 11.70
C ALA A 80 -5.43 -15.69 12.22
N LYS A 81 -6.60 -15.70 11.58
CA LYS A 81 -7.79 -14.93 11.95
C LYS A 81 -8.93 -15.86 12.37
N LEU A 82 -9.39 -15.76 13.60
CA LEU A 82 -10.60 -16.44 14.05
C LEU A 82 -11.82 -15.73 13.46
N THR A 83 -12.67 -16.49 12.77
CA THR A 83 -13.91 -16.01 12.16
C THR A 83 -15.07 -16.83 12.69
N VAL A 84 -16.09 -16.16 13.25
CA VAL A 84 -17.32 -16.81 13.71
C VAL A 84 -18.38 -16.65 12.64
N ASN A 85 -18.97 -17.76 12.19
CA ASN A 85 -20.12 -17.71 11.31
C ASN A 85 -21.35 -17.21 12.11
N PRO A 86 -21.96 -16.08 11.73
CA PRO A 86 -23.01 -15.44 12.55
C PRO A 86 -24.29 -16.29 12.64
N THR A 87 -24.62 -17.05 11.58
CA THR A 87 -25.83 -17.88 11.54
C THR A 87 -25.68 -19.19 12.31
N THR A 88 -24.54 -19.86 12.14
CA THR A 88 -24.29 -21.19 12.72
C THR A 88 -23.52 -21.15 14.03
N LYS A 89 -23.02 -19.97 14.42
CA LYS A 89 -22.08 -19.74 15.54
C LYS A 89 -20.82 -20.61 15.49
N LYS A 90 -20.50 -21.21 14.33
CA LYS A 90 -19.30 -22.04 14.15
C LYS A 90 -18.07 -21.16 13.98
N GLU A 91 -17.01 -21.50 14.70
CA GLU A 91 -15.70 -20.84 14.62
C GLU A 91 -14.81 -21.51 13.56
N TYR A 92 -14.11 -20.69 12.78
CA TYR A 92 -13.13 -21.11 11.78
C TYR A 92 -11.87 -20.28 11.92
N ILE A 93 -10.71 -20.88 11.64
CA ILE A 93 -9.43 -20.16 11.61
C ILE A 93 -9.03 -19.99 10.16
N ASP A 94 -9.01 -18.73 9.72
CA ASP A 94 -8.53 -18.31 8.42
C ASP A 94 -7.02 -18.06 8.52
N ILE A 95 -6.21 -18.87 7.82
CA ILE A 95 -4.76 -18.75 7.82
C ILE A 95 -4.37 -18.03 6.54
N ARG A 96 -3.98 -16.76 6.68
CA ARG A 96 -3.54 -15.93 5.54
C ARG A 96 -2.03 -15.81 5.57
N LYS A 97 -1.40 -16.02 4.41
CA LYS A 97 -0.10 -15.39 4.16
C LYS A 97 -0.37 -13.88 4.07
N PRO A 98 0.34 -13.01 4.79
CA PRO A 98 0.31 -11.58 4.53
C PRO A 98 0.76 -11.43 3.09
N GLN A 99 -0.16 -11.03 2.23
CA GLN A 99 0.22 -10.69 0.87
C GLN A 99 1.18 -9.49 0.96
N LYS A 100 2.29 -9.57 0.24
CA LYS A 100 3.15 -8.39 0.07
C LYS A 100 2.27 -7.27 -0.47
N PRO A 101 2.36 -6.04 0.06
CA PRO A 101 1.61 -4.92 -0.47
C PRO A 101 1.89 -4.81 -1.98
N ALA A 102 0.82 -4.79 -2.78
CA ALA A 102 0.91 -4.77 -4.23
C ALA A 102 0.48 -3.40 -4.76
N LEU A 103 1.34 -2.80 -5.59
CA LEU A 103 0.97 -1.66 -6.43
C LEU A 103 0.15 -2.20 -7.60
N LYS A 104 -1.13 -1.82 -7.68
CA LYS A 104 -2.01 -2.21 -8.78
C LYS A 104 -2.06 -1.09 -9.82
N PHE A 105 -2.22 -1.42 -11.10
CA PHE A 105 -2.32 -0.44 -12.17
C PHE A 105 -3.41 -0.82 -13.18
N LYS A 106 -3.89 0.17 -13.92
CA LYS A 106 -4.77 0.01 -15.09
C LYS A 106 -4.28 0.89 -16.22
N LEU A 107 -4.20 0.33 -17.43
CA LEU A 107 -3.89 1.10 -18.63
C LEU A 107 -5.15 1.87 -19.08
N LEU A 108 -4.97 3.14 -19.45
CA LEU A 108 -6.04 4.02 -19.94
C LEU A 108 -6.07 4.12 -21.46
N SER A 109 -4.99 3.75 -22.15
CA SER A 109 -4.89 3.82 -23.60
C SER A 109 -3.96 2.73 -24.15
N THR A 110 -3.96 2.56 -25.47
CA THR A 110 -3.02 1.69 -26.19
C THR A 110 -1.60 2.24 -26.25
N ASN A 111 -1.39 3.50 -25.84
CA ASN A 111 -0.07 4.11 -25.77
C ASN A 111 0.64 3.84 -24.45
N ALA A 112 -0.12 3.50 -23.40
CA ALA A 112 0.40 3.25 -22.07
C ALA A 112 1.31 2.01 -22.05
N THR A 113 2.35 2.05 -21.21
CA THR A 113 3.23 0.92 -20.96
C THR A 113 3.11 0.50 -19.50
N ALA A 114 3.02 -0.80 -19.24
CA ALA A 114 2.96 -1.33 -17.89
C ALA A 114 4.23 -0.93 -17.10
N PRO A 115 4.10 -0.41 -15.86
CA PRO A 115 5.26 -0.09 -15.03
C PRO A 115 6.13 -1.32 -14.78
N THR A 116 7.46 -1.15 -14.75
CA THR A 116 8.40 -2.27 -14.57
C THR A 116 9.42 -1.99 -13.47
N LYS A 117 9.94 -3.05 -12.84
CA LYS A 117 11.09 -2.94 -11.95
C LYS A 117 12.36 -3.22 -12.72
N ALA A 118 13.38 -2.38 -12.55
CA ALA A 118 14.68 -2.59 -13.16
C ALA A 118 15.42 -3.82 -12.59
N SER A 119 15.23 -4.12 -11.30
CA SER A 119 15.80 -5.27 -10.62
C SER A 119 14.90 -5.74 -9.47
N ALA A 120 15.15 -6.95 -8.95
CA ALA A 120 14.36 -7.53 -7.86
C ALA A 120 14.29 -6.65 -6.60
N ASN A 121 15.38 -5.91 -6.32
CA ASN A 121 15.53 -5.05 -5.15
C ASN A 121 15.39 -3.55 -5.46
N SER A 122 14.94 -3.20 -6.68
CA SER A 122 14.68 -1.80 -7.02
C SER A 122 13.61 -1.22 -6.11
N ALA A 123 13.92 -0.06 -5.51
CA ALA A 123 12.98 0.69 -4.68
C ALA A 123 11.82 1.23 -5.51
N GLY A 124 12.13 1.82 -6.67
CA GLY A 124 11.17 2.37 -7.60
C GLY A 124 10.70 1.40 -8.68
N VAL A 125 9.51 1.67 -9.21
CA VAL A 125 8.96 1.06 -10.43
C VAL A 125 9.01 2.12 -11.53
N ASP A 126 9.69 1.83 -12.64
CA ASP A 126 9.85 2.75 -13.77
C ASP A 126 8.47 3.11 -14.38
N LEU A 127 8.27 4.40 -14.63
CA LEU A 127 7.12 4.98 -15.32
C LEU A 127 7.52 5.42 -16.73
N TYR A 128 6.59 5.28 -17.67
CA TYR A 128 6.82 5.47 -19.09
C TYR A 128 6.01 6.63 -19.65
N SER A 129 6.56 7.38 -20.59
CA SER A 129 5.79 8.35 -21.35
C SER A 129 4.81 7.65 -22.30
N ALA A 130 3.55 8.07 -22.31
CA ALA A 130 2.57 7.59 -23.30
C ALA A 130 2.64 8.36 -24.63
N HIS A 131 3.29 9.54 -24.67
CA HIS A 131 3.34 10.38 -25.86
C HIS A 131 4.71 11.02 -26.04
N ASP A 132 4.91 11.63 -27.21
CA ASP A 132 6.09 12.45 -27.47
C ASP A 132 5.90 13.84 -26.85
N TYR A 133 6.95 14.38 -26.23
CA TYR A 133 6.96 15.73 -25.68
C TYR A 133 8.31 16.40 -25.93
N ILE A 134 8.29 17.73 -25.93
CA ILE A 134 9.50 18.55 -25.88
C ILE A 134 9.46 19.35 -24.58
N ILE A 135 10.45 19.16 -23.73
CA ILE A 135 10.67 19.99 -22.55
C ILE A 135 11.68 21.05 -22.91
N LYS A 136 11.19 22.27 -23.09
CA LYS A 136 12.04 23.41 -23.45
C LYS A 136 13.17 23.61 -22.43
N ALA A 137 14.33 24.07 -22.92
CA ALA A 137 15.44 24.47 -22.06
C ALA A 137 14.96 25.38 -20.92
N LYS A 138 15.42 25.12 -19.69
CA LYS A 138 14.97 25.81 -18.46
C LYS A 138 13.45 25.77 -18.21
N GLY A 139 12.75 24.82 -18.84
CA GLY A 139 11.30 24.70 -18.83
C GLY A 139 10.79 23.53 -18.01
N LYS A 140 9.48 23.26 -18.17
CA LYS A 140 8.81 22.12 -17.53
C LYS A 140 7.71 21.58 -18.43
N ALA A 141 7.41 20.29 -18.30
CA ALA A 141 6.32 19.64 -19.01
C ALA A 141 5.61 18.62 -18.10
N LEU A 142 4.30 18.50 -18.28
CA LEU A 142 3.49 17.48 -17.61
C LEU A 142 3.33 16.29 -18.56
N ILE A 143 4.05 15.21 -18.28
CA ILE A 143 4.14 14.04 -19.15
C ILE A 143 3.11 13.00 -18.70
N LYS A 144 2.14 12.69 -19.57
CA LYS A 144 1.13 11.65 -19.28
C LYS A 144 1.70 10.26 -19.44
N THR A 145 1.35 9.37 -18.52
CA THR A 145 1.73 7.95 -18.56
C THR A 145 0.59 7.06 -19.08
N ASP A 146 -0.63 7.59 -19.11
CA ASP A 146 -1.87 6.86 -19.45
C ASP A 146 -2.09 5.60 -18.59
N ILE A 147 -1.69 5.66 -17.32
CA ILE A 147 -2.04 4.65 -16.32
C ILE A 147 -2.79 5.28 -15.15
N GLN A 148 -3.63 4.48 -14.51
CA GLN A 148 -4.10 4.69 -13.14
C GLN A 148 -3.31 3.79 -12.22
N LEU A 149 -3.09 4.24 -10.98
CA LEU A 149 -2.47 3.42 -9.92
C LEU A 149 -3.42 3.33 -8.73
N LEU A 150 -3.39 2.18 -8.08
CA LEU A 150 -3.96 1.99 -6.75
C LEU A 150 -2.81 1.65 -5.80
N ILE A 151 -2.45 2.64 -4.99
CA ILE A 151 -1.34 2.57 -4.04
C ILE A 151 -1.74 1.67 -2.85
N PRO A 152 -0.83 0.80 -2.35
CA PRO A 152 -1.13 -0.04 -1.20
C PRO A 152 -1.43 0.80 0.06
N PRO A 153 -2.28 0.29 0.98
CA PRO A 153 -2.54 0.95 2.26
C PRO A 153 -1.27 1.26 3.05
N GLY A 154 -1.26 2.41 3.74
CA GLY A 154 -0.10 2.88 4.51
C GLY A 154 1.03 3.44 3.66
N CYS A 155 0.82 3.61 2.35
CA CYS A 155 1.77 4.25 1.46
C CYS A 155 1.12 5.35 0.62
N TYR A 156 1.91 6.35 0.25
CA TYR A 156 1.63 7.22 -0.90
C TYR A 156 2.60 6.86 -2.03
N GLY A 157 2.29 7.29 -3.25
CA GLY A 157 3.18 7.13 -4.39
C GLY A 157 4.09 8.35 -4.55
N ARG A 158 5.39 8.22 -4.32
CA ARG A 158 6.36 9.28 -4.66
C ARG A 158 6.90 9.06 -6.06
N ILE A 159 6.62 9.96 -6.99
CA ILE A 159 7.32 10.04 -8.28
C ILE A 159 8.69 10.65 -8.02
N ALA A 160 9.73 9.91 -8.35
CA ALA A 160 11.12 10.23 -8.11
C ALA A 160 11.90 10.31 -9.43
N PRO A 161 12.95 11.15 -9.49
CA PRO A 161 13.81 11.24 -10.66
C PRO A 161 14.58 9.93 -10.88
N ARG A 162 14.93 9.66 -12.15
CA ARG A 162 15.88 8.60 -12.52
C ARG A 162 17.27 9.20 -12.60
N SER A 163 18.25 8.60 -11.91
CA SER A 163 19.61 9.15 -11.82
C SER A 163 20.26 9.38 -13.19
N GLY A 164 20.02 8.50 -14.16
CA GLY A 164 20.53 8.67 -15.53
C GLY A 164 19.99 9.91 -16.25
N LEU A 165 18.72 10.26 -16.05
CA LEU A 165 18.14 11.47 -16.65
C LEU A 165 18.63 12.74 -15.94
N ALA A 166 18.75 12.68 -14.60
CA ALA A 166 19.30 13.77 -13.82
C ALA A 166 20.76 14.07 -14.18
N PHE A 167 21.59 13.04 -14.34
CA PHE A 167 23.02 13.21 -14.63
C PHE A 167 23.29 13.57 -16.10
N ASN A 168 22.67 12.87 -17.06
CA ASN A 168 22.99 13.04 -18.48
C ASN A 168 22.26 14.21 -19.16
N HIS A 169 21.10 14.61 -18.63
CA HIS A 169 20.19 15.58 -19.29
C HIS A 169 19.69 16.68 -18.36
N PHE A 170 20.19 16.73 -17.12
CA PHE A 170 19.78 17.69 -16.10
C PHE A 170 18.25 17.76 -15.88
N ILE A 171 17.60 16.60 -15.94
CA ILE A 171 16.16 16.45 -15.74
C ILE A 171 15.84 16.09 -14.29
N ASP A 172 14.88 16.79 -13.71
CA ASP A 172 14.35 16.51 -12.37
C ASP A 172 12.83 16.33 -12.37
N VAL A 173 12.29 15.80 -11.28
CA VAL A 173 10.85 15.58 -11.08
C VAL A 173 10.30 16.58 -10.06
N GLY A 174 9.24 17.28 -10.46
CA GLY A 174 8.45 18.15 -9.58
C GLY A 174 7.22 17.48 -8.99
N ALA A 175 6.62 18.13 -7.98
CA ALA A 175 5.42 17.70 -7.26
C ALA A 175 5.57 16.27 -6.70
N GLY A 176 5.14 15.27 -7.47
CA GLY A 176 5.50 13.87 -7.24
C GLY A 176 4.79 13.17 -6.08
N VAL A 177 3.84 13.80 -5.39
CA VAL A 177 2.99 13.14 -4.39
C VAL A 177 1.73 12.63 -5.08
N ILE A 178 1.55 11.30 -5.11
CA ILE A 178 0.35 10.62 -5.60
C ILE A 178 -0.37 10.03 -4.39
N ASP A 179 -1.49 10.63 -4.03
CA ASP A 179 -2.33 10.17 -2.93
C ASP A 179 -2.94 8.80 -3.25
N ARG A 180 -3.25 8.05 -2.19
CA ARG A 180 -3.78 6.69 -2.34
C ARG A 180 -5.17 6.66 -2.98
N ASP A 181 -5.98 7.69 -2.74
CA ASP A 181 -7.32 7.86 -3.28
C ASP A 181 -7.34 8.56 -4.66
N PHE A 182 -6.17 8.90 -5.21
CA PHE A 182 -6.09 9.43 -6.57
C PHE A 182 -6.40 8.36 -7.61
N THR A 183 -7.50 8.54 -8.34
CA THR A 183 -7.92 7.62 -9.41
C THR A 183 -7.73 8.21 -10.82
N GLY A 184 -6.97 9.30 -10.95
CA GLY A 184 -6.74 9.95 -12.25
C GLY A 184 -5.60 9.32 -13.06
N ASN A 185 -5.32 9.92 -14.22
CA ASN A 185 -4.15 9.57 -15.03
C ASN A 185 -2.88 10.04 -14.31
N ILE A 186 -1.96 9.11 -14.05
CA ILE A 186 -0.67 9.46 -13.45
C ILE A 186 0.12 10.31 -14.45
N CYS A 187 0.53 11.49 -13.98
CA CYS A 187 1.34 12.40 -14.77
C CYS A 187 2.66 12.67 -14.05
N VAL A 188 3.74 12.80 -14.82
CA VAL A 188 5.07 13.12 -14.33
C VAL A 188 5.38 14.57 -14.69
N LEU A 189 5.52 15.43 -13.69
CA LEU A 189 6.01 16.80 -13.91
C LEU A 189 7.53 16.76 -14.01
N LEU A 190 8.06 16.96 -15.21
CA LEU A 190 9.50 17.03 -15.44
C LEU A 190 9.97 18.48 -15.55
N PHE A 191 11.08 18.79 -14.89
CA PHE A 191 11.82 20.03 -15.04
C PHE A 191 13.08 19.76 -15.87
N ASN A 192 13.32 20.62 -16.85
CA ASN A 192 14.57 20.62 -17.60
C ASN A 192 15.42 21.79 -17.13
N PHE A 193 16.48 21.50 -16.38
CA PHE A 193 17.42 22.52 -15.91
C PHE A 193 18.58 22.74 -16.87
N ASP A 194 18.65 22.02 -17.99
CA ASP A 194 19.68 22.22 -19.01
C ASP A 194 19.36 23.46 -19.88
N SER A 195 20.35 23.88 -20.66
CA SER A 195 20.28 24.95 -21.66
C SER A 195 19.81 24.45 -23.03
N PHE A 196 19.54 23.15 -23.17
CA PHE A 196 19.05 22.53 -24.40
C PHE A 196 17.66 21.92 -24.20
N ASP A 197 16.86 21.88 -25.27
CA ASP A 197 15.57 21.18 -25.26
C ASP A 197 15.77 19.68 -25.04
N TYR A 198 14.94 19.07 -24.19
CA TYR A 198 14.91 17.63 -23.97
C TYR A 198 13.70 17.01 -24.66
N TYR A 199 13.95 15.99 -25.48
CA TYR A 199 12.91 15.27 -26.21
C TYR A 199 12.56 14.00 -25.45
N VAL A 200 11.29 13.88 -25.07
CA VAL A 200 10.74 12.65 -24.49
C VAL A 200 10.01 11.92 -25.59
N LEU A 201 10.39 10.69 -25.87
CA LEU A 201 9.69 9.83 -26.82
C LEU A 201 8.70 8.92 -26.09
N LYS A 202 7.60 8.59 -26.76
CA LYS A 202 6.66 7.56 -26.31
C LYS A 202 7.42 6.27 -25.99
N GLY A 203 7.11 5.68 -24.83
CA GLY A 203 7.72 4.44 -24.35
C GLY A 203 9.07 4.64 -23.65
N GLU A 204 9.55 5.87 -23.49
CA GLU A 204 10.75 6.13 -22.69
C GLU A 204 10.44 6.13 -21.20
N LYS A 205 11.42 5.67 -20.41
CA LYS A 205 11.36 5.63 -18.95
C LYS A 205 11.73 7.00 -18.39
N ILE A 206 10.73 7.75 -17.95
CA ILE A 206 10.86 9.16 -17.60
C ILE A 206 11.01 9.45 -16.11
N ALA A 207 10.51 8.55 -15.26
CA ALA A 207 10.55 8.66 -13.80
C ALA A 207 10.41 7.28 -13.19
N GLN A 208 10.45 7.20 -11.87
CA GLN A 208 10.09 5.98 -11.14
C GLN A 208 9.15 6.32 -10.00
N ILE A 209 8.21 5.44 -9.68
CA ILE A 209 7.34 5.60 -8.51
C ILE A 209 7.81 4.71 -7.36
N ILE A 210 7.90 5.26 -6.17
CA ILE A 210 8.23 4.58 -4.92
C ILE A 210 7.00 4.60 -4.02
N CYS A 211 6.58 3.44 -3.51
CA CYS A 211 5.52 3.38 -2.50
C CYS A 211 6.12 3.70 -1.13
N GLU A 212 6.07 4.96 -0.74
CA GLU A 212 6.65 5.44 0.52
C GLU A 212 5.67 5.30 1.66
N LYS A 213 6.12 4.68 2.74
CA LYS A 213 5.32 4.50 3.95
C LYS A 213 5.12 5.84 4.64
N TYR A 214 3.91 6.08 5.11
CA TYR A 214 3.57 7.23 5.94
C TYR A 214 2.56 6.82 7.00
N GLU A 215 2.46 7.65 8.05
CA GLU A 215 1.42 7.53 9.05
C GLU A 215 0.32 8.55 8.74
N ASN A 216 -0.94 8.09 8.73
CA ASN A 216 -2.08 8.99 8.64
C ASN A 216 -2.37 9.54 10.04
N VAL A 217 -1.97 10.78 10.29
CA VAL A 217 -2.01 11.40 11.62
C VAL A 217 -3.21 12.33 11.78
N GLU A 218 -3.73 12.42 13.00
CA GLU A 218 -4.66 13.48 13.37
C GLU A 218 -3.89 14.78 13.63
N ILE A 219 -4.53 15.93 13.33
CA ILE A 219 -3.96 17.24 13.56
C ILE A 219 -4.47 17.75 14.91
N GLU A 220 -3.55 17.97 15.86
CA GLU A 220 -3.84 18.47 17.21
C GLU A 220 -3.05 19.75 17.48
N GLU A 221 -3.72 20.81 17.94
CA GLU A 221 -3.10 22.06 18.35
C GLU A 221 -2.69 21.99 19.83
N ILE A 222 -1.45 22.40 20.16
CA ILE A 222 -0.91 22.42 21.52
C ILE A 222 -0.36 23.80 21.89
N SER A 223 -0.37 24.13 23.18
CA SER A 223 0.08 25.45 23.66
C SER A 223 1.60 25.61 23.71
N HIS A 224 2.36 24.51 23.72
CA HIS A 224 3.82 24.55 23.84
C HIS A 224 4.48 23.28 23.28
N ILE A 225 5.57 23.43 22.52
CA ILE A 225 6.40 22.33 22.02
C ILE A 225 7.60 22.12 22.96
N PRO A 226 7.85 20.92 23.50
CA PRO A 226 9.01 20.66 24.36
C PRO A 226 10.35 21.03 23.71
N GLU A 227 11.26 21.63 24.49
CA GLU A 227 12.61 21.93 24.01
C GLU A 227 13.39 20.65 23.66
N THR A 228 14.24 20.74 22.63
CA THR A 228 15.15 19.67 22.22
C THR A 228 16.57 20.22 22.08
N GLU A 229 17.57 19.35 22.09
CA GLU A 229 18.98 19.74 21.86
C GLU A 229 19.19 20.52 20.55
N ARG A 230 18.41 20.18 19.51
CA ARG A 230 18.42 20.90 18.23
C ARG A 230 17.73 22.27 18.33
N GLY A 231 16.59 22.34 19.02
CA GLY A 231 15.79 23.57 19.12
C GLY A 231 15.52 24.20 17.75
N ASN A 232 15.73 25.52 17.65
CA ASN A 232 15.47 26.32 16.44
C ASN A 232 16.62 26.31 15.40
N LYS A 233 17.60 25.40 15.51
CA LYS A 233 18.76 25.35 14.62
C LYS A 233 18.43 24.61 13.31
N GLY A 234 18.56 25.31 12.16
CA GLY A 234 18.34 24.77 10.80
C GLY A 234 19.25 25.41 9.76
N PHE A 235 19.08 25.04 8.48
CA PHE A 235 19.79 25.65 7.32
C PHE A 235 21.33 25.66 7.42
N GLY A 236 21.95 24.49 7.60
CA GLY A 236 23.41 24.38 7.71
C GLY A 236 23.96 24.61 9.11
N SER A 237 23.10 24.63 10.14
CA SER A 237 23.50 24.80 11.54
C SER A 237 24.40 23.70 12.11
N SER A 238 24.56 22.57 11.42
CA SER A 238 25.42 21.45 11.81
C SER A 238 26.76 21.40 11.06
N GLY A 239 27.05 22.36 10.18
CA GLY A 239 28.33 22.45 9.46
C GLY A 239 28.21 22.73 7.96
N LYS A 240 29.39 22.90 7.32
CA LYS A 240 29.61 22.88 5.86
C LYS A 240 30.21 21.54 5.46
#